data_AF-A0AAV1CQR6-F1
#
_entry.id   AF-A0AAV1CQR6-F1
#
_cell.length_a   1.000
_cell.length_b   1.000
_cell.length_c   1.000
_cell.angle_alpha   90.00
_cell.angle_beta   90.00
_cell.angle_gamma   90.00
#
_symmetry.space_group_name_H-M   'P 1'
#
loop_
_entity.id
_entity.type
_entity.pdbx_description
1 polymer ?
#
loop_
_entity_poly.entity_id
_entity_poly.type
_entity_poly.pdbx_seq_one_letter_code
_entity_poly.pdbx_strand_id
1 'polypeptide(L)'
;MDPTELRYVEDKDTPIMKTIKGATYGLVTGTIFGTIVATWHDVPRVERRVALPGLIRTLKMMGNHGLTFAAIGGVYIGVEQLTQNFRMKRDFINGAVGGFAAGATVLGYKGKSISTALSAGAALAFTSSVIDIGGQTTRIDNGKEYYPYTTKKRASAD
;
A
#
# COMPACT_ATOMS: atom_id res chain seq x y z
N MET A 1 -2.49 -11.53 20.13
CA MET A 1 -3.38 -10.35 20.04
C MET A 1 -4.74 -10.85 19.59
N ASP A 2 -5.78 -10.52 20.34
CA ASP A 2 -7.16 -10.88 20.01
C ASP A 2 -7.63 -10.04 18.80
N PRO A 3 -8.26 -10.62 17.76
CA PRO A 3 -8.87 -9.86 16.66
C PRO A 3 -9.83 -8.75 17.10
N THR A 4 -10.38 -8.79 18.31
CA THR A 4 -11.19 -7.70 18.89
C THR A 4 -10.36 -6.46 19.26
N GLU A 5 -9.12 -6.65 19.72
CA GLU A 5 -8.19 -5.55 20.04
C GLU A 5 -7.68 -4.88 18.76
N LEU A 6 -7.40 -5.66 17.71
CA LEU A 6 -7.06 -5.13 16.39
C LEU A 6 -8.18 -4.23 15.83
N ARG A 7 -9.45 -4.57 16.08
CA ARG A 7 -10.62 -3.75 15.69
C ARG A 7 -10.70 -2.43 16.45
N TYR A 8 -10.44 -2.42 17.76
CA TYR A 8 -10.44 -1.19 18.56
C TYR A 8 -9.34 -0.20 18.14
N VAL A 9 -8.22 -0.71 17.62
CA VAL A 9 -7.15 0.10 17.07
C VAL A 9 -7.50 0.60 15.65
N GLU A 10 -8.13 -0.24 14.82
CA GLU A 10 -8.49 0.09 13.44
C GLU A 10 -9.67 1.07 13.31
N ASP A 11 -10.58 1.09 14.29
CA ASP A 11 -11.75 1.99 14.34
C ASP A 11 -11.41 3.38 14.90
N LYS A 12 -10.29 3.50 15.63
CA LYS A 12 -9.74 4.77 16.13
C LYS A 12 -8.77 5.44 15.16
N ASP A 13 -8.32 4.73 14.13
CA ASP A 13 -7.42 5.28 13.13
C ASP A 13 -8.19 6.16 12.15
N THR A 14 -7.92 7.46 12.18
CA THR A 14 -8.41 8.39 11.17
C THR A 14 -7.95 7.95 9.77
N PRO A 15 -8.69 8.30 8.69
CA PRO A 15 -8.29 8.01 7.31
C PRO A 15 -6.84 8.42 6.99
N ILE A 16 -6.43 9.56 7.55
CA ILE A 16 -5.07 10.10 7.49
C ILE A 16 -4.07 9.15 8.15
N MET A 17 -4.38 8.65 9.37
CA MET A 17 -3.50 7.73 10.09
C MET A 17 -3.29 6.43 9.32
N LYS A 18 -4.34 5.86 8.74
CA LYS A 18 -4.23 4.65 7.91
C LYS A 18 -3.36 4.88 6.67
N THR A 19 -3.49 6.04 6.03
CA THR A 19 -2.64 6.42 4.89
C THR A 19 -1.18 6.59 5.31
N ILE A 20 -0.92 7.23 6.46
CA ILE A 20 0.43 7.36 7.04
C ILE A 20 1.02 5.99 7.35
N LYS A 21 0.24 5.06 7.91
CA LYS A 21 0.67 3.68 8.15
C LYS A 21 1.02 2.99 6.83
N GLY A 22 0.17 3.08 5.80
CA GLY A 22 0.44 2.55 4.48
C GLY A 22 1.75 3.08 3.87
N ALA A 23 1.96 4.40 3.95
CA ALA A 23 3.20 5.02 3.49
C ALA A 23 4.42 4.60 4.33
N THR A 24 4.26 4.44 5.64
CA THR A 24 5.34 4.01 6.55
C THR A 24 5.77 2.58 6.26
N TYR A 25 4.83 1.65 6.11
CA TYR A 25 5.13 0.27 5.70
C TYR A 25 5.80 0.24 4.32
N GLY A 26 5.26 1.01 3.37
CA GLY A 26 5.89 1.20 2.06
C GLY A 26 7.34 1.69 2.17
N LEU A 27 7.61 2.68 3.03
CA LEU A 27 8.96 3.21 3.24
C LEU A 27 9.92 2.15 3.79
N VAL A 28 9.49 1.39 4.80
CA VAL A 28 10.30 0.33 5.40
C VAL A 28 10.61 -0.75 4.37
N THR A 29 9.60 -1.28 3.69
CA THR A 29 9.78 -2.30 2.65
C THR A 29 10.65 -1.78 1.50
N GLY A 30 10.43 -0.54 1.06
CA GLY A 30 11.22 0.07 -0.01
C GLY A 30 12.68 0.33 0.37
N THR A 31 12.95 0.62 1.65
CA THR A 31 14.31 0.77 2.15
C THR A 31 15.03 -0.57 2.15
N ILE A 32 14.37 -1.65 2.60
CA ILE A 32 14.91 -3.02 2.55
C ILE A 32 15.14 -3.45 1.10
N PHE A 33 14.21 -3.17 0.19
CA PHE A 33 14.43 -3.46 -1.22
C PHE A 33 15.59 -2.64 -1.80
N GLY A 34 15.68 -1.36 -1.42
CA GLY A 34 16.74 -0.46 -1.80
C GLY A 34 18.13 -0.90 -1.30
N THR A 35 18.23 -1.49 -0.11
CA THR A 35 19.50 -2.05 0.38
C THR A 35 19.95 -3.23 -0.47
N ILE A 36 19.04 -4.16 -0.79
CA ILE A 36 19.33 -5.34 -1.63
C ILE A 36 19.83 -4.89 -3.00
N VAL A 37 19.13 -3.95 -3.65
CA VAL A 37 19.52 -3.42 -4.96
C VAL A 37 20.87 -2.72 -4.89
N ALA A 38 21.14 -1.99 -3.81
CA ALA A 38 22.43 -1.34 -3.61
C ALA A 38 23.57 -2.35 -3.45
N THR A 39 23.34 -3.44 -2.70
CA THR A 39 24.31 -4.53 -2.55
C THR A 39 24.66 -5.20 -3.88
N TRP A 40 23.70 -5.34 -4.80
CA TRP A 40 23.96 -5.93 -6.12
C TRP A 40 24.68 -4.98 -7.09
N HIS A 41 24.50 -3.66 -6.91
CA HIS A 41 25.20 -2.67 -7.72
C HIS A 41 26.64 -2.39 -7.26
N ASP A 42 27.00 -2.74 -6.02
CA ASP A 42 28.38 -2.72 -5.50
C ASP A 42 29.17 -3.94 -6.01
N VAL A 43 29.43 -3.98 -7.32
CA VAL A 43 30.46 -4.83 -7.96
C VAL A 43 31.81 -4.09 -7.88
N PRO A 44 32.93 -4.74 -7.54
CA PRO A 44 33.98 -4.18 -6.70
C PRO A 44 34.76 -3.05 -7.39
N ARG A 45 34.35 -1.81 -7.14
CA ARG A 45 35.25 -0.67 -7.33
C ARG A 45 35.99 -0.45 -6.02
N VAL A 46 37.18 -1.02 -5.97
CA VAL A 46 38.26 -0.58 -5.11
C VAL A 46 38.54 0.90 -5.44
N GLU A 47 37.72 1.81 -4.92
CA GLU A 47 38.13 3.20 -4.74
C GLU A 47 38.82 3.28 -3.38
N ARG A 48 40.10 2.89 -3.40
CA ARG A 48 41.07 3.28 -2.38
C ARG A 48 40.91 4.79 -2.15
N ARG A 49 40.37 5.16 -0.98
CA ARG A 49 40.48 6.45 -0.27
C ARG A 49 39.29 7.42 -0.20
N VAL A 50 38.07 7.11 -0.65
CA VAL A 50 36.91 7.97 -0.26
C VAL A 50 35.61 7.17 -0.07
N ALA A 51 35.32 6.74 1.16
CA ALA A 51 34.09 6.00 1.50
C ALA A 51 32.82 6.88 1.50
N LEU A 52 32.98 8.20 1.64
CA LEU A 52 31.88 9.16 1.75
C LEU A 52 31.02 9.28 0.48
N PRO A 53 31.59 9.43 -0.74
CA PRO A 53 30.83 9.47 -1.99
C PRO A 53 30.06 8.16 -2.26
N GLY A 54 30.68 7.01 -1.94
CA GLY A 54 30.05 5.70 -2.03
C GLY A 54 28.81 5.61 -1.15
N LEU A 55 28.96 5.92 0.14
CA LEU A 55 27.87 5.90 1.12
C LEU A 55 26.71 6.84 0.74
N ILE A 56 27.01 8.05 0.27
CA ILE A 56 25.97 9.00 -0.18
C ILE A 56 25.18 8.41 -1.36
N ARG A 57 25.85 7.71 -2.28
CA ARG A 57 25.20 7.06 -3.41
C ARG A 57 24.30 5.91 -2.96
N THR A 58 24.76 5.10 -2.01
CA THR A 58 23.98 3.99 -1.43
C THR A 58 22.74 4.52 -0.71
N LEU A 59 22.91 5.55 0.15
CA LEU A 59 21.81 6.21 0.86
C LEU A 59 20.80 6.84 -0.10
N LYS A 60 21.27 7.47 -1.19
CA LYS A 60 20.39 8.04 -2.21
C LYS A 60 19.62 6.96 -2.97
N MET A 61 20.24 5.81 -3.25
CA MET A 61 19.56 4.67 -3.86
C MET A 61 18.51 4.08 -2.92
N MET A 62 18.84 3.86 -1.65
CA MET A 62 17.91 3.38 -0.63
C MET A 62 16.75 4.35 -0.44
N GLY A 63 17.04 5.65 -0.30
CA GLY A 63 16.04 6.70 -0.13
C GLY A 63 15.09 6.83 -1.31
N ASN A 64 15.61 6.76 -2.55
CA ASN A 64 14.75 6.76 -3.74
C ASN A 64 13.80 5.55 -3.78
N HIS A 65 14.28 4.36 -3.41
CA HIS A 65 13.40 3.18 -3.35
C HIS A 65 12.38 3.31 -2.20
N GLY A 66 12.84 3.65 -1.00
CA GLY A 66 11.98 3.91 0.16
C GLY A 66 10.86 4.89 -0.15
N LEU A 67 11.17 6.04 -0.76
CA LEU A 67 10.17 7.03 -1.17
C LEU A 67 9.17 6.49 -2.20
N THR A 68 9.65 5.72 -3.19
CA THR A 68 8.73 5.15 -4.20
C THR A 68 7.75 4.16 -3.61
N PHE A 69 8.19 3.27 -2.72
CA PHE A 69 7.28 2.32 -2.07
C PHE A 69 6.39 3.02 -1.03
N ALA A 70 6.88 4.05 -0.35
CA ALA A 70 6.07 4.88 0.53
C ALA A 70 4.93 5.56 -0.24
N ALA A 71 5.23 6.11 -1.42
CA ALA A 71 4.24 6.70 -2.31
C ALA A 71 3.21 5.66 -2.79
N ILE A 72 3.65 4.45 -3.17
CA ILE A 72 2.74 3.35 -3.55
C ILE A 72 1.79 3.01 -2.39
N GLY A 73 2.33 2.79 -1.18
CA GLY A 73 1.52 2.45 0.00
C GLY A 73 0.55 3.56 0.43
N GLY A 74 0.99 4.81 0.35
CA GLY A 74 0.14 5.97 0.65
C GLY A 74 -0.99 6.14 -0.36
N VAL A 75 -0.69 6.09 -1.66
CA VAL A 75 -1.71 6.22 -2.72
C VAL A 75 -2.67 5.04 -2.69
N TYR A 76 -2.18 3.81 -2.49
CA TYR A 76 -3.02 2.62 -2.39
C TYR A 76 -4.08 2.77 -1.28
N ILE A 77 -3.63 3.00 -0.04
CA ILE A 77 -4.54 3.10 1.12
C ILE A 77 -5.44 4.34 1.02
N GLY A 78 -4.91 5.47 0.52
CA GLY A 78 -5.69 6.70 0.35
C GLY A 78 -6.83 6.52 -0.66
N VAL A 79 -6.56 5.90 -1.81
CA VAL A 79 -7.58 5.65 -2.85
C VAL A 79 -8.56 4.58 -2.41
N GLU A 80 -8.10 3.51 -1.77
CA GLU A 80 -8.96 2.46 -1.22
C GLU A 80 -10.00 3.06 -0.24
N GLN A 81 -9.57 3.95 0.66
CA GLN A 81 -10.48 4.63 1.58
C GLN A 81 -11.47 5.56 0.90
N LEU A 82 -11.02 6.32 -0.11
CA LEU A 82 -11.91 7.19 -0.88
C LEU A 82 -12.99 6.38 -1.60
N THR A 83 -12.61 5.27 -2.24
CA THR A 83 -13.55 4.38 -2.93
C THR A 83 -14.49 3.68 -1.96
N GLN A 84 -13.99 3.23 -0.79
CA GLN A 84 -14.81 2.64 0.25
C GLN A 84 -15.83 3.65 0.83
N ASN A 85 -15.42 4.90 1.07
CA ASN A 85 -16.31 5.96 1.57
C ASN A 85 -17.37 6.31 0.52
N PHE A 86 -16.98 6.43 -0.75
CA PHE A 86 -17.92 6.75 -1.82
C PHE A 86 -18.94 5.63 -2.08
N ARG A 87 -18.50 4.36 -2.08
CA ARG A 87 -19.35 3.20 -2.40
C ARG A 87 -20.04 2.61 -1.19
N MET A 88 -19.63 2.98 0.03
CA MET A 88 -20.09 2.39 1.30
C MET A 88 -20.02 0.85 1.31
N LYS A 89 -19.10 0.29 0.52
CA LYS A 89 -18.88 -1.15 0.34
C LYS A 89 -17.39 -1.40 0.52
N ARG A 90 -17.02 -2.50 1.19
CA ARG A 90 -15.63 -2.96 1.29
C ARG A 90 -15.51 -4.25 0.49
N ASP A 91 -15.07 -4.12 -0.76
CA ASP A 91 -14.90 -5.21 -1.71
C ASP A 91 -13.50 -5.16 -2.36
N PHE A 92 -13.10 -6.26 -3.00
CA PHE A 92 -11.82 -6.36 -3.73
C PHE A 92 -11.67 -5.29 -4.81
N ILE A 93 -12.77 -4.67 -5.25
CA ILE A 93 -12.77 -3.58 -6.24
C ILE A 93 -12.10 -2.35 -5.65
N ASN A 94 -12.27 -2.05 -4.36
CA ASN A 94 -11.59 -0.91 -3.73
C ASN A 94 -10.07 -1.11 -3.70
N GLY A 95 -9.63 -2.33 -3.35
CA GLY A 95 -8.22 -2.71 -3.42
C GLY A 95 -7.69 -2.66 -4.84
N ALA A 96 -8.43 -3.19 -5.82
CA ALA A 96 -8.06 -3.15 -7.24
C ALA A 96 -7.89 -1.71 -7.76
N VAL A 97 -8.81 -0.81 -7.40
CA VAL A 97 -8.73 0.62 -7.78
C VAL A 97 -7.57 1.31 -7.09
N GLY A 98 -7.34 1.03 -5.79
CA GLY A 98 -6.18 1.51 -5.05
C GLY A 98 -4.85 1.04 -5.67
N GLY A 99 -4.77 -0.24 -6.01
CA GLY A 99 -3.61 -0.87 -6.67
C GLY A 99 -3.34 -0.28 -8.04
N PHE A 100 -4.39 -0.13 -8.85
CA PHE A 100 -4.29 0.51 -10.16
C PHE A 100 -3.78 1.94 -10.03
N ALA A 101 -4.41 2.75 -9.17
CA ALA A 101 -4.04 4.14 -8.98
C ALA A 101 -2.59 4.27 -8.49
N ALA A 102 -2.18 3.49 -7.50
CA ALA A 102 -0.82 3.51 -6.97
C ALA A 102 0.22 3.11 -8.04
N GLY A 103 -0.04 2.06 -8.81
CA GLY A 103 0.85 1.60 -9.88
C GLY A 103 0.93 2.59 -11.02
N ALA A 104 -0.22 3.03 -11.52
CA ALA A 104 -0.30 3.95 -12.66
C ALA A 104 0.33 5.31 -12.35
N THR A 105 0.09 5.87 -11.16
CA THR A 105 0.62 7.18 -10.79
C THR A 105 2.10 7.11 -10.44
N VAL A 106 2.48 6.24 -9.49
CA VAL A 106 3.86 6.26 -8.94
C VAL A 106 4.85 5.66 -9.93
N LEU A 107 4.53 4.49 -10.51
CA LEU A 107 5.41 3.83 -11.46
C LEU A 107 5.31 4.45 -12.86
N GLY A 108 4.14 4.96 -13.25
CA GLY A 108 3.98 5.73 -14.48
C GLY A 108 4.78 7.04 -14.47
N TYR A 109 4.75 7.79 -13.36
CA TYR A 109 5.57 9.01 -13.21
C TYR A 109 7.08 8.69 -13.25
N LYS A 110 7.50 7.62 -12.55
CA LYS A 110 8.90 7.18 -12.55
C LYS A 110 9.36 6.70 -13.94
N GLY A 111 8.50 5.97 -14.65
CA GLY A 111 8.77 5.43 -15.99
C GLY A 111 8.56 6.42 -17.14
N LYS A 112 7.97 7.61 -16.88
CA LYS A 112 7.64 8.64 -17.87
C LYS A 112 6.93 8.10 -19.12
N SER A 113 6.10 7.08 -18.94
CA SER A 113 5.44 6.38 -20.04
C SER A 113 4.05 5.92 -19.64
N ILE A 114 3.08 6.17 -20.53
CA ILE A 114 1.70 5.73 -20.37
C ILE A 114 1.61 4.20 -20.39
N SER A 115 2.41 3.54 -21.23
CA SER A 115 2.44 2.07 -21.28
C SER A 115 2.91 1.47 -19.96
N THR A 116 3.90 2.09 -19.32
CA THR A 116 4.38 1.68 -17.99
C THR A 116 3.32 1.95 -16.91
N ALA A 117 2.62 3.07 -17.01
CA ALA A 117 1.52 3.39 -16.09
C ALA A 117 0.40 2.33 -16.18
N LEU A 118 -0.02 1.98 -17.39
CA LEU A 118 -1.09 1.01 -17.61
C LEU A 118 -0.68 -0.41 -17.20
N SER A 119 0.52 -0.86 -17.57
CA SER A 119 0.98 -2.20 -17.22
C SER A 119 1.23 -2.35 -15.72
N ALA A 120 1.85 -1.36 -15.09
CA ALA A 120 2.10 -1.37 -13.65
C ALA A 120 0.80 -1.24 -12.84
N GLY A 121 -0.11 -0.36 -13.26
CA GLY A 121 -1.44 -0.23 -12.68
C GLY A 121 -2.23 -1.53 -12.77
N ALA A 122 -2.29 -2.15 -13.96
CA ALA A 122 -2.99 -3.42 -14.16
C ALA A 122 -2.39 -4.55 -13.32
N ALA A 123 -1.06 -4.64 -13.26
CA ALA A 123 -0.38 -5.65 -12.45
C ALA A 123 -0.70 -5.50 -10.96
N LEU A 124 -0.60 -4.28 -10.40
CA LEU A 124 -0.91 -4.04 -8.99
C LEU A 124 -2.40 -4.21 -8.67
N ALA A 125 -3.29 -3.83 -9.58
CA ALA A 125 -4.73 -4.08 -9.44
C ALA A 125 -5.05 -5.57 -9.38
N PHE A 126 -4.42 -6.35 -10.27
CA PHE A 126 -4.56 -7.81 -10.28
C PHE A 126 -4.01 -8.43 -9.00
N THR A 127 -2.79 -8.05 -8.59
CA THR A 127 -2.18 -8.55 -7.35
C THR A 127 -3.05 -8.22 -6.13
N SER A 128 -3.56 -7.00 -6.03
CA SER A 128 -4.47 -6.60 -4.94
C SER A 128 -5.76 -7.42 -4.97
N SER A 129 -6.39 -7.58 -6.14
CA SER A 129 -7.60 -8.39 -6.29
C SER A 129 -7.37 -9.84 -5.85
N VAL A 130 -6.25 -10.45 -6.24
CA VAL A 130 -5.90 -11.83 -5.88
C VAL A 130 -5.67 -11.97 -4.38
N ILE A 131 -4.98 -11.01 -3.74
CA ILE A 131 -4.76 -11.00 -2.29
C ILE A 131 -6.09 -10.87 -1.55
N ASP A 132 -6.97 -9.97 -2.01
CA ASP A 132 -8.26 -9.71 -1.37
C ASP A 132 -9.23 -10.90 -1.50
N ILE A 133 -9.22 -11.57 -2.67
CA ILE A 133 -9.97 -12.81 -2.91
C ILE A 133 -9.44 -13.94 -2.02
N GLY A 134 -8.11 -14.02 -1.84
CA GLY A 134 -7.39 -15.13 -1.23
C GLY A 134 -7.42 -15.20 0.30
N GLY A 135 -7.88 -14.19 1.05
CA GLY A 135 -7.91 -14.39 2.50
C GLY A 135 -8.34 -13.32 3.51
N GLN A 136 -8.71 -12.08 3.18
CA GLN A 136 -9.05 -11.12 4.26
C GLN A 136 -10.26 -10.17 4.08
N THR A 137 -10.94 -10.14 2.92
CA THR A 137 -12.23 -9.40 2.81
C THR A 137 -13.36 -10.15 2.11
N THR A 138 -13.16 -11.39 1.69
CA THR A 138 -14.24 -12.26 1.20
C THR A 138 -15.04 -12.84 2.38
N ARG A 139 -15.72 -12.00 3.17
CA ARG A 139 -16.88 -12.44 3.95
C ARG A 139 -18.10 -12.35 3.05
N ILE A 140 -18.40 -13.48 2.42
CA ILE A 140 -19.74 -13.80 1.92
C ILE A 140 -20.71 -13.52 3.08
N ASP A 141 -21.70 -12.66 2.84
CA ASP A 141 -22.77 -12.35 3.78
C ASP A 141 -23.64 -13.61 3.96
N ASN A 142 -23.26 -14.48 4.90
CA ASN A 142 -23.87 -15.78 5.11
C ASN A 142 -24.84 -15.78 6.31
N GLY A 143 -25.48 -14.64 6.59
CA GLY A 143 -26.49 -14.50 7.65
C GLY A 143 -26.01 -14.76 9.08
N LYS A 144 -24.71 -14.97 9.30
CA LYS A 144 -24.09 -14.94 10.63
C LYS A 144 -23.51 -13.55 10.83
N GLU A 145 -24.02 -12.85 11.84
CA GLU A 145 -23.56 -11.53 12.27
C GLU A 145 -22.04 -11.50 12.43
N TYR A 146 -21.38 -10.97 11.42
CA TYR A 146 -20.01 -10.54 11.50
C TYR A 146 -19.99 -9.03 11.43
N TYR A 147 -20.31 -8.41 12.58
CA TYR A 147 -20.13 -6.98 12.83
C TYR A 147 -18.72 -6.54 12.44
N PRO A 148 -18.57 -5.52 11.56
CA PRO A 148 -19.04 -4.15 11.84
C PRO A 148 -19.64 -3.39 10.62
N TYR A 149 -20.69 -3.89 9.97
CA TYR A 149 -21.40 -3.12 8.94
C TYR A 149 -22.90 -3.00 9.24
N THR A 150 -23.24 -2.05 10.12
CA THR A 150 -24.59 -1.47 10.17
C THR A 150 -24.45 0.06 10.10
N THR A 151 -24.64 0.63 8.92
CA THR A 151 -24.74 2.09 8.72
C THR A 151 -26.18 2.59 8.84
N LYS A 152 -27.03 1.90 9.61
CA LYS A 152 -28.35 2.41 9.99
C LYS A 152 -28.60 2.18 11.47
N LYS A 153 -28.88 3.27 12.19
CA LYS A 153 -29.50 3.25 13.51
C LYS A 153 -30.82 2.47 13.37
N ARG A 154 -31.01 1.39 14.13
CA ARG A 154 -32.36 0.81 14.28
C ARG A 154 -33.25 1.95 14.79
N ALA A 155 -34.34 2.24 14.08
CA ALA A 155 -35.45 2.92 14.70
C ALA A 155 -35.87 2.02 15.86
N SER A 156 -35.85 2.55 17.09
CA SER A 156 -36.45 1.87 18.23
C SER A 156 -37.90 1.59 17.86
N ALA A 157 -38.22 0.33 17.65
CA ALA A 157 -39.58 -0.14 17.81
C ALA A 157 -39.75 -0.39 19.31
N ASP A 158 -40.84 0.13 19.85
CA ASP A 158 -41.23 0.06 21.27
C ASP A 158 -41.03 -1.32 21.92
#